data_AF-A0A842UEG7-F1
#
_entry.id   AF-A0A842UEG7-F1
#
_cell.length_a   1.000
_cell.length_b   1.000
_cell.length_c   1.000
_cell.angle_alpha   90.00
_cell.angle_beta   90.00
_cell.angle_gamma   90.00
#
_symmetry.space_group_name_H-M   'P 1'
#
loop_
_entity.id
_entity.type
_entity.pdbx_description
1 polymer ?
#
loop_
_entity_poly.entity_id
_entity_poly.type
_entity_poly.pdbx_seq_one_letter_code
_entity_poly.pdbx_strand_id
1 'polypeptide(L)'
;MNTLQSKLESILKRLDYRKETEFSGIKFEMSLLNISDEQKMNAIDFGGEEDDGLLYFNEMRKSILSHAIRKIDGEEIPDVVSIPSDEDGKEGVTKERAIYLREFLDKLPTAVTEHLFEVYVDLKEEAEDKFGDNVKYEWFKTPEVREKENEERIRKMRDQAPKKDSEESEESEESEKSEELLEGEEEITLRHVKDDEVEEKKA
;
A
#
# COMPACT_ATOMS: atom_id res chain seq x y z
N MET A 1 13.71 -12.65 19.23
CA MET A 1 12.42 -12.80 18.52
C MET A 1 12.06 -11.52 17.73
N ASN A 2 13.00 -10.85 17.04
CA ASN A 2 12.76 -9.52 16.43
C ASN A 2 12.92 -9.47 14.90
N THR A 3 13.23 -10.60 14.24
CA THR A 3 13.54 -10.62 12.80
C THR A 3 12.31 -10.43 11.93
N LEU A 4 11.16 -10.99 12.32
CA LEU A 4 9.92 -10.93 11.54
C LEU A 4 9.26 -9.54 11.62
N GLN A 5 9.26 -8.91 12.80
CA GLN A 5 8.81 -7.53 12.98
C GLN A 5 9.67 -6.56 12.16
N SER A 6 11.00 -6.69 12.21
CA SER A 6 11.89 -5.82 11.40
C SER A 6 11.68 -5.98 9.89
N LYS A 7 11.35 -7.20 9.44
CA LYS A 7 11.04 -7.48 8.03
C LYS A 7 9.71 -6.86 7.62
N LEU A 8 8.67 -7.01 8.44
CA LEU A 8 7.37 -6.37 8.22
C LEU A 8 7.48 -4.85 8.18
N GLU A 9 8.22 -4.24 9.10
CA GLU A 9 8.49 -2.79 9.08
C GLU A 9 9.24 -2.36 7.82
N SER A 10 10.22 -3.17 7.35
CA SER A 10 10.95 -2.87 6.12
C SER A 10 10.08 -2.96 4.87
N ILE A 11 9.09 -3.86 4.86
CA ILE A 11 8.11 -4.00 3.77
C ILE A 11 7.15 -2.81 3.82
N LEU A 12 6.62 -2.46 4.99
CA LEU A 12 5.73 -1.32 5.17
C LEU A 12 6.41 -0.02 4.71
N LYS A 13 7.68 0.20 5.07
CA LYS A 13 8.45 1.37 4.60
C LYS A 13 8.69 1.39 3.10
N ARG A 14 8.78 0.24 2.43
CA ARG A 14 8.91 0.16 0.97
C ARG A 14 7.60 0.45 0.23
N LEU A 15 6.47 0.19 0.90
CA LEU A 15 5.13 0.42 0.37
C LEU A 15 4.60 1.83 0.71
N ASP A 16 5.21 2.51 1.69
CA ASP A 16 4.85 3.86 2.12
C ASP A 16 5.39 4.90 1.11
N TYR A 17 4.66 5.04 0.01
CA TYR A 17 4.91 6.05 -1.02
C TYR A 17 4.27 7.37 -0.63
N ARG A 18 5.11 8.40 -0.50
CA ARG A 18 4.69 9.75 -0.16
C ARG A 18 5.28 10.77 -1.12
N LYS A 19 4.50 11.80 -1.42
CA LYS A 19 4.92 12.95 -2.24
C LYS A 19 4.56 14.23 -1.53
N GLU A 20 5.52 15.15 -1.46
CA GLU A 20 5.32 16.49 -0.95
C GLU A 20 5.12 17.46 -2.12
N THR A 21 4.19 18.39 -1.96
CA THR A 21 3.99 19.51 -2.90
C THR A 21 3.70 20.79 -2.12
N GLU A 22 4.06 21.93 -2.69
CA GLU A 22 3.83 23.24 -2.09
C GLU A 22 2.99 24.09 -3.02
N PHE A 23 1.88 24.61 -2.51
CA PHE A 23 1.00 25.50 -3.25
C PHE A 23 0.72 26.76 -2.43
N SER A 24 1.08 27.93 -2.99
CA SER A 24 0.88 29.23 -2.34
C SER A 24 1.44 29.31 -0.91
N GLY A 25 2.56 28.64 -0.65
CA GLY A 25 3.22 28.59 0.66
C GLY A 25 2.65 27.57 1.64
N ILE A 26 1.63 26.79 1.25
CA ILE A 26 1.08 25.68 2.03
C ILE A 26 1.68 24.38 1.49
N LYS A 27 2.28 23.57 2.37
CA LYS A 27 2.87 22.27 2.03
C LYS A 27 1.88 21.15 2.28
N PHE A 28 1.73 20.26 1.31
CA PHE A 28 0.89 19.07 1.39
C PHE A 28 1.76 17.83 1.26
N GLU A 29 1.62 16.88 2.19
CA GLU A 29 2.19 15.53 2.06
C GLU A 29 1.05 14.55 1.76
N MET A 30 1.16 13.85 0.64
CA MET A 30 0.17 12.88 0.18
C MET A 30 0.76 11.47 0.15
N SER A 31 -0.05 10.47 0.48
CA SER A 31 0.27 9.06 0.34
C SER A 31 -0.68 8.37 -0.63
N LEU A 32 -0.28 7.20 -1.12
CA LEU A 32 -1.22 6.30 -1.79
C LEU A 32 -2.37 5.91 -0.85
N LEU A 33 -3.54 5.67 -1.44
CA LEU A 33 -4.66 5.09 -0.70
C LEU A 33 -4.33 3.65 -0.31
N ASN A 34 -4.74 3.25 0.88
CA ASN A 34 -4.70 1.84 1.25
C ASN A 34 -5.94 1.12 0.68
N ILE A 35 -5.92 -0.20 0.69
CA ILE A 35 -7.01 -1.04 0.17
C ILE A 35 -8.36 -0.69 0.82
N SER A 36 -8.39 -0.37 2.11
CA SER A 36 -9.64 0.00 2.79
C SER A 36 -10.19 1.33 2.31
N ASP A 37 -9.33 2.33 2.10
CA ASP A 37 -9.69 3.64 1.58
C ASP A 37 -10.14 3.54 0.12
N GLU A 38 -9.47 2.73 -0.72
CA GLU A 38 -9.91 2.45 -2.09
C GLU A 38 -11.29 1.78 -2.13
N GLN A 39 -11.54 0.81 -1.26
CA GLN A 39 -12.86 0.17 -1.15
C GLN A 39 -13.94 1.16 -0.73
N LYS A 40 -13.65 2.06 0.22
CA LYS A 40 -14.55 3.14 0.60
C LYS A 40 -14.84 4.07 -0.58
N MET A 41 -13.81 4.46 -1.35
CA MET A 41 -13.98 5.30 -2.55
C MET A 41 -14.88 4.64 -3.60
N ASN A 42 -14.66 3.36 -3.88
CA ASN A 42 -15.42 2.62 -4.89
C ASN A 42 -16.87 2.38 -4.48
N ALA A 43 -17.18 2.45 -3.18
CA ALA A 43 -18.52 2.32 -2.64
C ALA A 43 -19.30 3.65 -2.58
N ILE A 44 -18.62 4.79 -2.76
CA ILE A 44 -19.27 6.10 -2.78
C ILE A 44 -19.88 6.31 -4.17
N ASP A 45 -21.21 6.39 -4.21
CA ASP A 45 -21.93 6.91 -5.36
C ASP A 45 -21.85 8.45 -5.33
N PHE A 46 -21.11 9.03 -6.28
CA PHE A 46 -20.89 10.48 -6.37
C PHE A 46 -22.03 11.22 -7.10
N GLY A 47 -23.10 10.53 -7.46
CA GLY A 47 -24.30 11.15 -8.05
C GLY A 47 -24.72 10.47 -9.34
N GLY A 48 -26.03 10.17 -9.38
CA GLY A 48 -26.72 9.46 -10.45
C GLY A 48 -26.86 10.23 -11.75
N GLU A 49 -27.49 9.55 -12.71
CA GLU A 49 -27.54 9.75 -14.17
C GLU A 49 -27.94 11.15 -14.71
N GLU A 50 -28.11 12.19 -13.89
CA GLU A 50 -28.64 13.48 -14.32
C GLU A 50 -27.76 14.68 -13.88
N ASP A 51 -26.96 15.15 -14.85
CA ASP A 51 -26.79 16.58 -15.23
C ASP A 51 -25.52 17.41 -14.94
N ASP A 52 -24.43 16.91 -14.35
CA ASP A 52 -23.14 17.61 -14.52
C ASP A 52 -21.91 16.71 -14.32
N GLY A 53 -21.34 16.24 -15.43
CA GLY A 53 -20.11 15.42 -15.41
C GLY A 53 -18.93 16.16 -14.75
N LEU A 54 -18.88 17.48 -14.84
CA LEU A 54 -17.82 18.26 -14.20
C LEU A 54 -17.94 18.24 -12.68
N LEU A 55 -19.17 18.31 -12.16
CA LEU A 55 -19.43 18.20 -10.72
C LEU A 55 -19.01 16.83 -10.20
N TYR A 56 -19.38 15.76 -10.92
CA TYR A 56 -18.97 14.40 -10.59
C TYR A 56 -17.44 14.27 -10.47
N PHE A 57 -16.70 14.73 -11.48
CA PHE A 57 -15.24 14.66 -11.45
C PHE A 57 -14.63 15.46 -10.30
N ASN A 58 -15.17 16.64 -10.00
CA ASN A 58 -14.68 17.46 -8.90
C ASN A 58 -14.94 16.81 -7.54
N GLU A 59 -16.11 16.24 -7.31
CA GLU A 59 -16.41 15.52 -6.07
C GLU A 59 -15.53 14.27 -5.90
N MET A 60 -15.32 13.51 -6.99
CA MET A 60 -14.42 12.37 -6.98
C MET A 60 -12.97 12.77 -6.63
N ARG A 61 -12.44 13.84 -7.23
CA ARG A 61 -11.09 14.35 -6.93
C ARG A 61 -10.93 14.74 -5.47
N LYS A 62 -11.89 15.50 -4.92
CA LYS A 62 -11.88 15.89 -3.51
C LYS A 62 -11.94 14.67 -2.59
N SER A 63 -12.74 13.69 -2.96
CA SER A 63 -12.87 12.45 -2.20
C SER A 63 -11.57 11.65 -2.16
N ILE A 64 -10.87 11.53 -3.29
CA ILE A 64 -9.57 10.85 -3.34
C ILE A 64 -8.56 11.62 -2.49
N LEU A 65 -8.46 12.94 -2.68
CA LEU A 65 -7.53 13.78 -1.96
C LEU A 65 -7.76 13.80 -0.44
N SER A 66 -9.02 13.70 0.02
CA SER A 66 -9.33 13.69 1.45
C SER A 66 -8.83 12.44 2.17
N HIS A 67 -8.53 11.36 1.46
CA HIS A 67 -7.88 10.17 2.00
C HIS A 67 -6.37 10.14 1.71
N ALA A 68 -5.93 10.75 0.60
CA ALA A 68 -4.53 10.79 0.21
C ALA A 68 -3.70 11.77 1.06
N ILE A 69 -4.25 12.94 1.42
CA ILE A 69 -3.52 13.95 2.19
C ILE A 69 -3.33 13.47 3.64
N ARG A 70 -2.07 13.40 4.07
CA ARG A 70 -1.66 12.97 5.42
C ARG A 70 -1.19 14.15 6.27
N LYS A 71 -0.49 15.11 5.67
CA LYS A 71 0.02 16.28 6.38
C LYS A 71 -0.26 17.57 5.63
N ILE A 72 -0.45 18.64 6.40
CA ILE A 72 -0.50 20.02 5.91
C ILE A 72 0.51 20.82 6.73
N ASP A 73 1.41 21.55 6.08
CA ASP A 73 2.51 22.33 6.69
C ASP A 73 3.40 21.54 7.66
N GLY A 74 3.55 20.24 7.38
CA GLY A 74 4.33 19.31 8.20
C GLY A 74 3.59 18.78 9.43
N GLU A 75 2.37 19.25 9.69
CA GLU A 75 1.51 18.72 10.76
C GLU A 75 0.71 17.51 10.26
N GLU A 76 0.84 16.40 10.99
CA GLU A 76 0.10 15.17 10.69
C GLU A 76 -1.37 15.30 11.11
N ILE A 77 -2.26 14.99 10.18
CA ILE A 77 -3.70 15.08 10.43
C ILE A 77 -4.15 13.77 11.07
N PRO A 78 -4.62 13.79 12.33
CA PRO A 78 -5.06 12.59 13.02
C PRO A 78 -6.30 11.99 12.35
N ASP A 79 -6.51 10.68 12.50
CA ASP A 79 -7.70 9.98 11.96
C ASP A 79 -9.02 10.57 12.46
N VAL A 80 -9.00 11.15 13.67
CA VAL A 80 -10.14 11.86 14.27
C VAL A 80 -9.68 13.27 14.66
N VAL A 81 -10.37 14.28 14.13
CA VAL A 81 -10.09 15.70 14.34
C VAL A 81 -11.15 16.28 15.27
N SER A 82 -10.71 16.91 16.36
CA SER A 82 -11.59 17.65 17.27
C SER A 82 -11.65 19.12 16.85
N ILE A 83 -12.82 19.59 16.46
CA ILE A 83 -13.06 20.98 16.07
C ILE A 83 -13.66 21.72 17.27
N PRO A 84 -12.95 22.72 17.84
CA PRO A 84 -13.51 23.52 18.92
C PRO A 84 -14.74 24.28 18.42
N SER A 85 -15.77 24.40 19.25
CA SER A 85 -16.93 25.22 18.91
C SER A 85 -16.60 26.68 19.18
N ASP A 86 -16.93 27.57 18.23
CA ASP A 86 -16.75 29.02 18.38
C ASP A 86 -17.77 29.65 19.36
N GLU A 87 -18.74 28.88 19.84
CA GLU A 87 -19.74 29.33 20.81
C GLU A 87 -19.39 28.85 22.22
N ASP A 88 -19.25 29.83 23.14
CA ASP A 88 -19.00 29.59 24.57
C ASP A 88 -20.02 28.58 25.14
N GLY A 89 -19.53 27.38 25.47
CA GLY A 89 -20.30 26.34 26.16
C GLY A 89 -20.83 25.20 25.28
N LYS A 90 -20.51 25.14 23.98
CA LYS A 90 -20.78 23.95 23.17
C LYS A 90 -19.59 22.99 23.13
N GLU A 91 -19.86 21.70 23.34
CA GLU A 91 -18.86 20.66 23.14
C GLU A 91 -18.38 20.67 21.69
N GLY A 92 -17.07 20.59 21.48
CA GLY A 92 -16.48 20.53 20.15
C GLY A 92 -16.98 19.32 19.36
N VAL A 93 -17.01 19.43 18.03
CA VAL A 93 -17.44 18.34 17.15
C VAL A 93 -16.22 17.54 16.74
N THR A 94 -16.26 16.22 16.93
CA THR A 94 -15.25 15.30 16.39
C THR A 94 -15.65 14.83 15.00
N LYS A 95 -14.73 14.92 14.04
CA LYS A 95 -14.92 14.42 12.66
C LYS A 95 -13.83 13.43 12.28
N GLU A 96 -14.17 12.47 11.42
CA GLU A 96 -13.15 11.63 10.75
C GLU A 96 -12.29 12.52 9.83
N ARG A 97 -11.00 12.21 9.74
CA ARG A 97 -10.03 12.94 8.89
C ARG A 97 -10.56 13.20 7.49
N ALA A 98 -11.09 12.16 6.84
CA ALA A 98 -11.56 12.25 5.47
C ALA A 98 -12.71 13.25 5.29
N ILE A 99 -13.61 13.34 6.27
CA ILE A 99 -14.72 14.30 6.26
C ILE A 99 -14.18 15.72 6.48
N TYR A 100 -13.30 15.88 7.47
CA TYR A 100 -12.66 17.16 7.76
C TYR A 100 -11.89 17.71 6.54
N LEU A 101 -11.09 16.86 5.90
CA LEU A 101 -10.31 17.22 4.73
C LEU A 101 -11.19 17.51 3.51
N ARG A 102 -12.29 16.78 3.31
CA ARG A 102 -13.22 17.07 2.21
C ARG A 102 -13.82 18.48 2.36
N GLU A 103 -14.29 18.83 3.55
CA GLU A 103 -14.81 20.17 3.85
C GLU A 103 -13.74 21.27 3.74
N PHE A 104 -12.48 20.93 4.01
CA PHE A 104 -11.36 21.83 3.79
C PHE A 104 -11.09 22.05 2.30
N LEU A 105 -11.07 20.98 1.50
CA LEU A 105 -10.89 21.03 0.05
C LEU A 105 -12.03 21.77 -0.67
N ASP A 106 -13.24 21.73 -0.13
CA ASP A 106 -14.39 22.52 -0.62
C ASP A 106 -14.18 24.03 -0.52
N LYS A 107 -13.34 24.48 0.42
CA LYS A 107 -13.02 25.90 0.62
C LYS A 107 -11.86 26.37 -0.27
N LEU A 108 -11.12 25.45 -0.87
CA LEU A 108 -10.02 25.78 -1.76
C LEU A 108 -10.53 26.11 -3.16
N PRO A 109 -9.85 27.01 -3.90
CA PRO A 109 -10.15 27.21 -5.31
C PRO A 109 -9.98 25.91 -6.10
N THR A 110 -10.88 25.64 -7.05
CA THR A 110 -10.86 24.41 -7.87
C THR A 110 -9.50 24.12 -8.50
N ALA A 111 -8.81 25.15 -8.99
CA ALA A 111 -7.48 25.02 -9.59
C ALA A 111 -6.43 24.43 -8.62
N VAL A 112 -6.57 24.67 -7.32
CA VAL A 112 -5.68 24.08 -6.29
C VAL A 112 -5.97 22.59 -6.16
N THR A 113 -7.25 22.24 -6.05
CA THR A 113 -7.70 20.84 -5.95
C THR A 113 -7.31 20.04 -7.19
N GLU A 114 -7.40 20.64 -8.38
CA GLU A 114 -6.96 20.02 -9.63
C GLU A 114 -5.45 19.76 -9.62
N HIS A 115 -4.65 20.75 -9.23
CA HIS A 115 -3.20 20.58 -9.16
C HIS A 115 -2.78 19.52 -8.12
N LEU A 116 -3.40 19.52 -6.94
CA LEU A 116 -3.16 18.48 -5.93
C LEU A 116 -3.50 17.09 -6.46
N PHE A 117 -4.59 16.99 -7.24
CA PHE A 117 -4.99 15.73 -7.85
C PHE A 117 -3.99 15.26 -8.93
N GLU A 118 -3.48 16.16 -9.77
CA GLU A 118 -2.42 15.84 -10.73
C GLU A 118 -1.18 15.29 -10.03
N VAL A 119 -0.73 15.94 -8.95
CA VAL A 119 0.41 15.45 -8.15
C VAL A 119 0.13 14.07 -7.56
N TYR A 120 -1.12 13.80 -7.16
CA TYR A 120 -1.53 12.47 -6.69
C TYR A 120 -1.51 11.42 -7.82
N VAL A 121 -1.96 11.77 -9.04
CA VAL A 121 -1.88 10.89 -10.20
C VAL A 121 -0.42 10.56 -10.53
N ASP A 122 0.47 11.57 -10.55
CA ASP A 122 1.90 11.34 -10.74
C ASP A 122 2.47 10.40 -9.66
N LEU A 123 2.08 10.58 -8.39
CA LEU A 123 2.50 9.69 -7.30
C LEU A 123 2.04 8.24 -7.56
N LYS A 124 0.82 8.05 -8.05
CA LYS A 124 0.28 6.73 -8.38
C LYS A 124 1.04 6.09 -9.55
N GLU A 125 1.29 6.84 -10.63
CA GLU A 125 2.07 6.37 -11.78
C GLU A 125 3.51 6.01 -11.37
N GLU A 126 4.19 6.87 -10.62
CA GLU A 126 5.54 6.60 -10.10
C GLU A 126 5.59 5.35 -9.22
N ALA A 127 4.54 5.09 -8.45
CA ALA A 127 4.45 3.88 -7.63
C ALA A 127 4.20 2.64 -8.50
N GLU A 128 3.26 2.70 -9.44
CA GLU A 128 2.94 1.61 -10.36
C GLU A 128 4.14 1.21 -11.22
N ASP A 129 4.92 2.17 -11.72
CA ASP A 129 6.14 1.89 -12.49
C ASP A 129 7.15 1.09 -11.66
N LYS A 130 7.36 1.50 -10.40
CA LYS A 130 8.27 0.79 -9.49
C LYS A 130 7.75 -0.58 -9.08
N PHE A 131 6.44 -0.77 -8.95
CA PHE A 131 5.86 -2.09 -8.74
C PHE A 131 5.96 -2.94 -10.00
N GLY A 132 5.70 -2.37 -11.18
CA GLY A 132 5.74 -3.04 -12.47
C GLY A 132 7.12 -3.60 -12.78
N ASP A 133 8.18 -2.84 -12.51
CA ASP A 133 9.56 -3.29 -12.69
C ASP A 133 9.95 -4.40 -11.71
N ASN A 134 9.44 -4.37 -10.47
CA ASN A 134 9.77 -5.40 -9.46
C ASN A 134 8.95 -6.69 -9.64
N VAL A 135 7.66 -6.61 -10.01
CA VAL A 135 6.77 -7.77 -10.14
C VAL A 135 7.05 -8.55 -11.43
N LYS A 136 7.33 -7.86 -12.54
CA LYS A 136 7.70 -8.53 -13.81
C LYS A 136 9.02 -9.31 -13.70
N TYR A 137 9.94 -8.91 -12.83
CA TYR A 137 11.19 -9.64 -12.64
C TYR A 137 11.05 -10.88 -11.74
N GLU A 138 10.08 -10.92 -10.82
CA GLU A 138 9.93 -12.04 -9.88
C GLU A 138 8.99 -13.13 -10.37
N TRP A 139 7.93 -12.80 -11.13
CA TRP A 139 6.95 -13.77 -11.64
C TRP A 139 7.45 -14.63 -12.81
N PHE A 140 8.35 -14.11 -13.64
CA PHE A 140 8.88 -14.85 -14.79
C PHE A 140 10.11 -15.71 -14.48
N LYS A 141 10.64 -15.64 -13.25
CA LYS A 141 11.72 -16.52 -12.82
C LYS A 141 11.11 -17.81 -12.26
N THR A 142 11.40 -18.93 -12.90
CA THR A 142 11.13 -20.25 -12.32
C THR A 142 11.83 -20.36 -10.95
N PRO A 143 11.28 -21.13 -9.99
CA PRO A 143 11.88 -21.33 -8.67
C PRO A 143 13.39 -21.64 -8.73
N GLU A 144 13.80 -22.47 -9.69
CA GLU A 144 15.19 -22.85 -9.95
C GLU A 144 16.10 -21.68 -10.33
N VAL A 145 15.60 -20.70 -11.09
CA VAL A 145 16.36 -19.50 -11.46
C VAL A 145 16.50 -18.56 -10.27
N ARG A 146 15.46 -18.48 -9.43
CA ARG A 146 15.45 -17.69 -8.20
C ARG A 146 16.44 -18.26 -7.16
N GLU A 147 16.50 -19.59 -7.03
CA GLU A 147 17.46 -20.27 -6.16
C GLU A 147 18.89 -20.09 -6.67
N LYS A 148 19.16 -20.28 -7.96
CA LYS A 148 20.50 -20.08 -8.53
C LYS A 148 21.02 -18.65 -8.39
N GLU A 149 20.19 -17.64 -8.61
CA GLU A 149 20.61 -16.24 -8.41
C GLU A 149 20.85 -15.93 -6.92
N ASN A 150 20.03 -16.50 -6.02
CA ASN A 150 20.23 -16.31 -4.58
C ASN A 150 21.51 -17.01 -4.10
N GLU A 151 21.80 -18.22 -4.60
CA GLU A 151 23.05 -18.94 -4.36
C GLU A 151 24.26 -18.18 -4.91
N GLU A 152 24.18 -17.64 -6.14
CA GLU A 152 25.25 -16.81 -6.70
C GLU A 152 25.47 -15.53 -5.89
N ARG A 153 24.40 -14.94 -5.38
CA ARG A 153 24.47 -13.72 -4.56
C ARG A 153 25.08 -14.01 -3.19
N ILE A 154 24.75 -15.15 -2.57
CA ILE A 154 25.37 -15.63 -1.33
C ILE A 154 26.85 -15.96 -1.57
N ARG A 155 27.19 -16.59 -2.70
CA ARG A 155 28.56 -16.92 -3.09
C ARG A 155 29.41 -15.67 -3.29
N LYS A 156 28.90 -14.66 -3.98
CA LYS A 156 29.56 -13.35 -4.14
C LYS A 156 29.79 -12.62 -2.82
N MET A 157 28.88 -12.77 -1.84
CA MET A 157 29.10 -12.23 -0.48
C MET A 157 30.15 -13.03 0.31
N ARG A 158 30.22 -14.36 0.11
CA ARG A 158 31.24 -15.22 0.72
C ARG A 158 32.64 -14.95 0.18
N ASP A 159 32.77 -14.67 -1.11
CA ASP A 159 34.04 -14.39 -1.78
C ASP A 159 34.58 -12.98 -1.51
N GLN A 160 33.76 -12.07 -0.96
CA GLN A 160 34.17 -10.74 -0.49
C GLN A 160 34.42 -10.66 1.02
N ALA A 161 34.29 -11.77 1.75
CA ALA A 161 34.71 -11.81 3.14
C ALA A 161 36.24 -11.64 3.21
N PRO A 162 36.77 -10.66 3.97
CA PRO A 162 38.21 -10.47 4.05
C PRO A 162 38.86 -11.72 4.64
N LYS A 163 39.80 -12.30 3.89
CA LYS A 163 40.65 -13.39 4.37
C LYS A 163 41.40 -12.88 5.61
N LYS A 164 41.03 -13.40 6.77
CA LYS A 164 41.82 -13.27 7.98
C LYS A 164 42.74 -14.48 8.01
N ASP A 165 44.03 -14.23 7.81
CA ASP A 165 45.10 -15.23 7.92
C ASP A 165 45.02 -15.94 9.28
N SER A 166 45.12 -17.26 9.29
CA SER A 166 45.98 -18.02 10.21
C SER A 166 45.95 -19.52 9.87
N GLU A 167 47.15 -20.08 9.92
CA GLU A 167 47.56 -21.44 9.64
C GLU A 167 47.02 -22.49 10.63
N GLU A 168 47.12 -23.75 10.20
CA GLU A 168 47.16 -25.01 10.97
C GLU A 168 45.95 -25.42 11.83
N SER A 169 45.19 -26.40 11.35
CA SER A 169 45.35 -27.79 11.80
C SER A 169 44.49 -28.75 10.97
N GLU A 170 45.13 -29.77 10.42
CA GLU A 170 44.55 -30.93 9.73
C GLU A 170 43.76 -31.87 10.67
N GLU A 171 43.03 -32.79 10.03
CA GLU A 171 42.28 -33.97 10.54
C GLU A 171 40.88 -33.67 11.13
N SER A 172 39.78 -34.30 10.71
CA SER A 172 39.59 -35.66 10.17
C SER A 172 38.25 -35.82 9.43
N GLU A 173 38.26 -36.64 8.36
CA GLU A 173 37.28 -37.68 7.95
C GLU A 173 35.78 -37.30 7.82
N GLU A 174 35.19 -37.20 6.62
CA GLU A 174 34.70 -38.27 5.71
C GLU A 174 33.43 -39.02 6.22
N SER A 175 32.25 -38.73 5.62
CA SER A 175 31.14 -39.66 5.32
C SER A 175 30.01 -38.87 4.63
N GLU A 176 29.83 -38.96 3.32
CA GLU A 176 28.90 -39.88 2.62
C GLU A 176 27.45 -39.95 3.15
N LYS A 177 26.54 -39.38 2.32
CA LYS A 177 25.38 -40.04 1.68
C LYS A 177 24.12 -40.43 2.50
N SER A 178 23.00 -39.78 2.17
CA SER A 178 21.64 -40.36 1.94
C SER A 178 20.69 -39.20 1.55
N GLU A 179 20.33 -39.00 0.27
CA GLU A 179 19.09 -39.52 -0.35
C GLU A 179 18.03 -40.05 0.62
N GLU A 180 16.95 -39.29 0.82
CA GLU A 180 15.62 -39.88 0.99
C GLU A 180 14.55 -38.92 0.44
N LEU A 181 13.86 -39.40 -0.60
CA LEU A 181 12.65 -38.86 -1.20
C LEU A 181 11.51 -38.86 -0.18
N LEU A 182 10.75 -37.78 -0.10
CA LEU A 182 9.36 -37.83 0.31
C LEU A 182 8.51 -37.04 -0.69
N GLU A 183 8.10 -37.74 -1.74
CA GLU A 183 6.86 -37.46 -2.46
C GLU A 183 5.69 -37.64 -1.48
N GLY A 184 4.94 -36.57 -1.25
CA GLY A 184 3.68 -36.58 -0.54
C GLY A 184 2.66 -35.84 -1.38
N GLU A 185 2.01 -36.58 -2.27
CA GLU A 185 0.82 -36.14 -2.99
C GLU A 185 -0.31 -35.88 -1.97
N GLU A 186 -0.72 -34.62 -1.80
CA GLU A 186 -2.03 -34.31 -1.21
C GLU A 186 -2.99 -33.84 -2.30
N GLU A 187 -3.81 -34.79 -2.71
CA GLU A 187 -4.98 -34.71 -3.56
C GLU A 187 -6.06 -33.83 -2.89
N ILE A 188 -6.16 -32.55 -3.26
CA ILE A 188 -7.29 -31.70 -2.84
C ILE A 188 -8.43 -31.89 -3.84
N THR A 189 -9.43 -32.66 -3.41
CA THR A 189 -10.69 -32.86 -4.13
C THR A 189 -11.54 -31.59 -4.13
N LEU A 190 -11.80 -31.08 -5.34
CA LEU A 190 -12.82 -30.08 -5.65
C LEU A 190 -14.22 -30.62 -5.31
N ARG A 191 -14.88 -30.06 -4.30
CA ARG A 191 -16.35 -30.11 -4.22
C ARG A 191 -16.95 -28.81 -4.69
N HIS A 192 -17.45 -28.87 -5.92
CA HIS A 192 -18.53 -28.05 -6.44
C HIS A 192 -19.70 -28.00 -5.45
N VAL A 193 -20.14 -26.79 -5.09
CA VAL A 193 -21.52 -26.54 -4.73
C VAL A 193 -22.01 -25.50 -5.72
N LYS A 194 -22.72 -25.97 -6.75
CA LYS A 194 -23.63 -25.13 -7.53
C LYS A 194 -24.99 -25.18 -6.83
N ASP A 195 -25.52 -23.99 -6.62
CA ASP A 195 -26.88 -23.56 -6.93
C ASP A 195 -28.01 -24.57 -6.70
N ASP A 196 -28.92 -24.23 -5.81
CA ASP A 196 -30.31 -24.12 -6.24
C ASP A 196 -31.02 -22.98 -5.49
N GLU A 197 -31.70 -22.22 -6.33
CA GLU A 197 -32.40 -20.96 -6.18
C GLU A 197 -33.85 -21.19 -5.69
N VAL A 198 -34.50 -20.08 -5.27
CA VAL A 198 -35.94 -19.78 -5.54
C VAL A 198 -36.98 -20.60 -4.72
N GLU A 199 -38.05 -20.08 -4.12
CA GLU A 199 -38.77 -18.80 -4.09
C GLU A 199 -39.82 -18.91 -2.94
N GLU A 200 -40.10 -17.84 -2.20
CA GLU A 200 -41.37 -17.07 -2.26
C GLU A 200 -42.59 -17.67 -1.53
N LYS A 201 -43.13 -16.94 -0.53
CA LYS A 201 -44.42 -16.23 -0.61
C LYS A 201 -44.97 -15.79 0.75
N LYS A 202 -45.17 -14.47 0.84
CA LYS A 202 -46.33 -13.73 1.39
C LYS A 202 -47.37 -14.51 2.22
N ALA A 203 -47.60 -14.04 3.44
CA ALA A 203 -48.88 -13.45 3.88
C ALA A 203 -48.68 -12.70 5.20
#